data_AF-W5SNX3-F1
#
_entry.id   AF-W5SNX3-F1
#
_cell.length_a   1.000
_cell.length_b   1.000
_cell.length_c   1.000
_cell.angle_alpha   90.00
_cell.angle_beta   90.00
_cell.angle_gamma   90.00
#
_symmetry.space_group_name_H-M   'P 1'
#
loop_
_entity.id
_entity.type
_entity.pdbx_description
1 polymer ?
#
loop_
_entity_poly.entity_id
_entity_poly.type
_entity_poly.pdbx_seq_one_letter_code
_entity_poly.pdbx_strand_id
1 'polypeptide(L)'
;MQKVFNFLKCGNKVTVVSLCIIFSSFIYTFICHGGYNWGIDFSSGVNVNFVIDKVGVKDYDVKKVLSPFYKTFDVNEIISSDSFKSQFSIVVKSDITDYAFKKEIHNILVDRLSAEFGVNVEILDSYFIDSNFSSILRTRSILLVCLTFALILVYVALRFRLSYAVASIFATMHDILFVIAFLGVFRIEINSTIIVSILTIVGYSLNDTIIIFDRIRENSRNMTDVSFLNVLNVSISQTLSRTILTSVTTFVTVFSIYIFTEGAIKDFALVFMVGVIVGTYSSIFIASPILLSCYKKIR
;
A
#
# COMPACT_ATOMS: atom_id res chain seq x y z
N MET A 1 17.39 32.82 -13.21
CA MET A 1 16.79 32.63 -11.87
C MET A 1 15.65 31.63 -11.99
N GLN A 2 15.71 30.50 -11.26
CA GLN A 2 14.56 29.59 -11.20
C GLN A 2 13.36 30.31 -10.57
N LYS A 3 12.16 30.10 -11.10
CA LYS A 3 10.92 30.61 -10.48
C LYS A 3 10.76 29.98 -9.11
N VAL A 4 10.60 30.82 -8.08
CA VAL A 4 10.33 30.38 -6.70
C VAL A 4 8.82 30.35 -6.50
N PHE A 5 8.27 29.17 -6.23
CA PHE A 5 6.85 29.02 -5.92
C PHE A 5 6.62 29.06 -4.41
N ASN A 6 5.45 29.55 -3.99
CA ASN A 6 5.08 29.63 -2.58
C ASN A 6 4.29 28.39 -2.15
N PHE A 7 5.01 27.29 -1.91
CA PHE A 7 4.42 25.99 -1.56
C PHE A 7 3.76 26.01 -0.17
N LEU A 8 4.36 26.74 0.78
CA LEU A 8 3.88 26.81 2.17
C LEU A 8 2.51 27.48 2.33
N LYS A 9 2.09 28.36 1.40
CA LYS A 9 0.75 28.94 1.43
C LYS A 9 -0.36 27.89 1.23
N CYS A 10 -0.06 26.84 0.47
CA CYS A 10 -0.99 25.74 0.23
C CYS A 10 -0.75 24.54 1.16
N GLY A 11 0.44 24.40 1.75
CA GLY A 11 0.82 23.25 2.59
C GLY A 11 -0.22 22.89 3.65
N ASN A 12 -0.62 23.85 4.50
CA ASN A 12 -1.61 23.59 5.56
C ASN A 12 -2.97 23.12 5.00
N LYS A 13 -3.40 23.64 3.85
CA LYS A 13 -4.67 23.22 3.23
C LYS A 13 -4.56 21.79 2.71
N VAL A 14 -3.45 21.45 2.07
CA VAL A 14 -3.18 20.10 1.57
C VAL A 14 -3.14 19.10 2.71
N THR A 15 -2.45 19.43 3.82
CA THR A 15 -2.41 18.55 5.01
C THR A 15 -3.80 18.31 5.58
N VAL A 16 -4.62 19.36 5.74
CA VAL A 16 -5.99 19.22 6.29
C VAL A 16 -6.85 18.38 5.36
N VAL A 17 -6.84 18.66 4.06
CA VAL A 17 -7.62 17.90 3.07
C VAL A 17 -7.19 16.43 3.07
N SER A 18 -5.89 16.15 3.06
CA SER A 18 -5.37 14.79 3.05
C SER A 18 -5.76 14.02 4.32
N LEU A 19 -5.64 14.65 5.50
CA LEU A 19 -6.10 14.05 6.75
C LEU A 19 -7.62 13.80 6.74
N CYS A 20 -8.43 14.73 6.23
CA CYS A 20 -9.87 14.52 6.11
C CYS A 20 -10.20 13.33 5.21
N ILE A 21 -9.50 13.17 4.07
CA ILE A 21 -9.66 12.02 3.18
C ILE A 21 -9.29 10.73 3.93
N ILE A 22 -8.17 10.71 4.65
CA ILE A 22 -7.74 9.56 5.45
C ILE A 22 -8.83 9.18 6.46
N PHE A 23 -9.27 10.12 7.29
CA PHE A 23 -10.29 9.88 8.31
C PHE A 23 -11.62 9.41 7.71
N SER A 24 -12.09 10.06 6.65
CA SER A 24 -13.33 9.68 5.97
C SER A 24 -13.25 8.26 5.38
N SER A 25 -12.10 7.90 4.81
CA SER A 25 -11.87 6.57 4.24
C SER A 25 -11.80 5.48 5.31
N PHE A 26 -11.18 5.76 6.47
CA PHE A 26 -11.23 4.85 7.62
C PHE A 26 -12.67 4.63 8.10
N ILE A 27 -13.43 5.71 8.29
CA ILE A 27 -14.84 5.65 8.71
C ILE A 27 -15.65 4.83 7.71
N TYR A 28 -15.52 5.13 6.41
CA TYR A 28 -16.19 4.39 5.34
C TYR A 28 -15.85 2.89 5.38
N THR A 29 -14.58 2.55 5.53
CA THR A 29 -14.12 1.15 5.58
C THR A 29 -14.76 0.38 6.73
N PHE A 30 -14.77 0.96 7.94
CA PHE A 30 -15.33 0.26 9.10
C PHE A 30 -16.86 0.20 9.07
N ILE A 31 -17.55 1.24 8.57
CA ILE A 31 -19.02 1.26 8.50
C ILE A 31 -19.54 0.37 7.37
N CYS A 32 -19.00 0.50 6.16
CA CYS A 32 -19.53 -0.20 4.98
C CYS A 32 -18.98 -1.63 4.86
N HIS A 33 -17.73 -1.87 5.27
CA HIS A 33 -17.07 -3.15 5.05
C HIS A 33 -16.80 -3.95 6.32
N GLY A 34 -17.07 -3.39 7.51
CA GLY A 34 -16.83 -4.05 8.79
C GLY A 34 -15.35 -4.28 9.11
N GLY A 35 -14.43 -3.69 8.34
CA GLY A 35 -12.99 -3.85 8.49
C GLY A 35 -12.25 -4.09 7.17
N TYR A 36 -10.99 -4.49 7.29
CA TYR A 36 -10.07 -4.69 6.17
C TYR A 36 -10.18 -6.10 5.58
N ASN A 37 -9.89 -6.23 4.28
CA ASN A 37 -9.80 -7.53 3.62
C ASN A 37 -8.43 -8.18 3.92
N TRP A 38 -8.32 -8.88 5.05
CA TRP A 38 -7.08 -9.55 5.43
C TRP A 38 -6.85 -10.82 4.62
N GLY A 39 -5.67 -10.99 4.04
CA GLY A 39 -5.28 -12.22 3.36
C GLY A 39 -5.06 -13.39 4.33
N ILE A 40 -4.93 -14.60 3.77
CA ILE A 40 -4.72 -15.82 4.56
C ILE A 40 -3.44 -15.80 5.39
N ASP A 41 -2.45 -15.01 4.98
CA ASP A 41 -1.22 -14.73 5.72
C ASP A 41 -1.50 -14.15 7.12
N PHE A 42 -2.64 -13.48 7.33
CA PHE A 42 -2.99 -12.82 8.59
C PHE A 42 -4.31 -13.30 9.21
N SER A 43 -5.12 -14.04 8.47
CA SER A 43 -6.44 -14.54 8.90
C SER A 43 -6.60 -16.05 8.88
N SER A 44 -5.57 -16.81 8.50
CA SER A 44 -5.61 -18.27 8.26
C SER A 44 -6.69 -18.72 7.28
N GLY A 45 -6.42 -19.80 6.56
CA GLY A 45 -7.36 -20.30 5.57
C GLY A 45 -6.68 -21.11 4.48
N VAL A 46 -7.47 -21.44 3.47
CA VAL A 46 -7.04 -22.23 2.32
C VAL A 46 -7.16 -21.36 1.08
N ASN A 47 -6.09 -21.26 0.31
CA ASN A 47 -6.11 -20.72 -1.04
C ASN A 47 -6.11 -21.89 -2.05
N VAL A 48 -6.99 -21.81 -3.04
CA VAL A 48 -7.07 -22.79 -4.13
C VAL A 48 -7.04 -22.03 -5.45
N ASN A 49 -6.06 -22.35 -6.28
CA ASN A 49 -5.95 -21.88 -7.65
C ASN A 49 -6.52 -22.94 -8.58
N PHE A 50 -7.47 -22.57 -9.42
CA PHE A 50 -8.17 -23.49 -10.30
C PHE A 50 -8.48 -22.85 -11.65
N VAL A 51 -8.79 -23.71 -12.62
CA VAL A 51 -9.10 -23.34 -13.99
C VAL A 51 -10.46 -23.90 -14.35
N ILE A 52 -11.27 -23.06 -15.00
CA ILE A 52 -12.51 -23.47 -15.63
C ILE A 52 -12.26 -23.49 -17.13
N ASP A 53 -12.54 -24.62 -17.78
CA ASP A 53 -12.42 -24.80 -19.24
C ASP A 53 -13.58 -24.08 -19.99
N LYS A 54 -13.79 -22.80 -19.67
CA LYS A 54 -14.82 -21.93 -20.27
C LYS A 54 -14.35 -20.48 -20.25
N VAL A 55 -14.41 -19.85 -21.41
CA VAL A 55 -14.05 -18.42 -21.59
C VAL A 55 -15.20 -17.53 -21.12
N GLY A 56 -14.86 -16.39 -20.52
CA GLY A 56 -15.79 -15.33 -20.19
C GLY A 56 -16.55 -15.52 -18.87
N VAL A 57 -16.16 -16.51 -18.06
CA VAL A 57 -16.61 -16.62 -16.67
C VAL A 57 -15.95 -15.49 -15.88
N LYS A 58 -16.73 -14.73 -15.11
CA LYS A 58 -16.21 -13.67 -14.24
C LYS A 58 -16.15 -14.12 -12.78
N ASP A 59 -15.32 -13.46 -11.99
CA ASP A 59 -15.21 -13.67 -10.55
C ASP A 59 -16.58 -13.61 -9.83
N TYR A 60 -17.47 -12.72 -10.27
CA TYR A 60 -18.84 -12.58 -9.77
C TYR A 60 -19.67 -13.86 -9.94
N ASP A 61 -19.57 -14.54 -11.07
CA ASP A 61 -20.34 -15.76 -11.35
C ASP A 61 -19.90 -16.88 -10.42
N VAL A 62 -18.58 -17.02 -10.24
CA VAL A 62 -17.98 -17.97 -9.30
C VAL A 62 -18.39 -17.65 -7.85
N LYS A 63 -18.35 -16.37 -7.45
CA LYS A 63 -18.81 -15.92 -6.12
C LYS A 63 -20.26 -16.28 -5.86
N LYS A 64 -21.13 -16.12 -6.86
CA LYS A 64 -22.55 -16.46 -6.74
C LYS A 64 -22.78 -17.94 -6.43
N VAL A 65 -22.08 -18.84 -7.12
CA VAL A 65 -22.17 -20.30 -6.92
C VAL A 65 -21.69 -20.72 -5.53
N LEU A 66 -20.65 -20.07 -5.01
CA LEU A 66 -19.98 -20.48 -3.77
C LEU A 66 -20.53 -19.80 -2.51
N SER A 67 -21.26 -18.69 -2.66
CA SER A 67 -21.89 -17.96 -1.55
C SER A 67 -22.79 -18.77 -0.61
N PRO A 68 -23.50 -19.83 -1.04
CA PRO A 68 -24.29 -20.66 -0.13
C PRO A 68 -23.44 -21.55 0.79
N PHE A 69 -22.19 -21.84 0.40
CA PHE A 69 -21.32 -22.82 1.06
C PHE A 69 -20.31 -22.16 1.99
N TYR A 70 -19.82 -20.98 1.63
CA TYR A 70 -18.80 -20.26 2.42
C TYR A 70 -19.30 -18.87 2.82
N LYS A 71 -19.20 -18.54 4.12
CA LYS A 71 -19.59 -17.22 4.64
C LYS A 71 -18.53 -16.14 4.43
N THR A 72 -17.26 -16.54 4.47
CA THR A 72 -16.09 -15.63 4.39
C THR A 72 -15.09 -16.17 3.39
N PHE A 73 -15.28 -15.81 2.13
CA PHE A 73 -14.37 -16.17 1.06
C PHE A 73 -14.22 -15.00 0.08
N ASP A 74 -13.11 -14.99 -0.65
CA ASP A 74 -12.87 -14.07 -1.76
C ASP A 74 -12.45 -14.85 -3.00
N VAL A 75 -12.81 -14.33 -4.18
CA VAL A 75 -12.46 -14.94 -5.47
C VAL A 75 -11.90 -13.84 -6.34
N ASN A 76 -10.69 -14.08 -6.85
CA ASN A 76 -9.99 -13.19 -7.75
C ASN A 76 -9.73 -13.92 -9.07
N GLU A 77 -10.03 -13.25 -10.19
CA GLU A 77 -9.69 -13.73 -11.53
C GLU A 77 -8.19 -13.53 -11.80
N ILE A 78 -7.56 -14.53 -12.40
CA ILE A 78 -6.18 -14.53 -12.88
C ILE A 78 -6.29 -14.56 -14.41
N ILE A 79 -5.62 -13.64 -15.12
CA ILE A 79 -5.55 -13.72 -16.58
C ILE A 79 -4.83 -15.01 -16.96
N SER A 80 -5.55 -15.79 -17.73
CA SER A 80 -5.10 -17.05 -18.25
C SER A 80 -4.11 -16.81 -19.38
N SER A 81 -2.98 -17.52 -19.35
CA SER A 81 -2.09 -17.65 -20.50
C SER A 81 -2.72 -18.44 -21.65
N ASP A 82 -3.81 -19.16 -21.37
CA ASP A 82 -4.58 -19.95 -22.32
C ASP A 82 -5.89 -19.24 -22.68
N SER A 83 -6.03 -18.84 -23.95
CA SER A 83 -7.18 -18.12 -24.49
C SER A 83 -8.51 -18.88 -24.39
N PHE A 84 -8.49 -20.17 -24.07
CA PHE A 84 -9.70 -21.01 -23.96
C PHE A 84 -10.13 -21.30 -22.51
N LYS A 85 -9.34 -20.89 -21.52
CA LYS A 85 -9.56 -21.20 -20.12
C LYS A 85 -9.67 -19.94 -19.27
N SER A 86 -10.42 -19.97 -18.18
CA SER A 86 -10.48 -18.90 -17.18
C SER A 86 -9.86 -19.38 -15.88
N GLN A 87 -8.84 -18.68 -15.37
CA GLN A 87 -8.14 -19.04 -14.13
C GLN A 87 -8.63 -18.19 -12.96
N PHE A 88 -8.75 -18.80 -11.79
CA PHE A 88 -9.23 -18.15 -10.58
C PHE A 88 -8.43 -18.58 -9.36
N SER A 89 -8.35 -17.67 -8.39
CA SER A 89 -7.90 -17.97 -7.03
C SER A 89 -9.06 -17.75 -6.07
N ILE A 90 -9.41 -18.77 -5.30
CA ILE A 90 -10.33 -18.63 -4.16
C ILE A 90 -9.57 -18.69 -2.85
N VAL A 91 -9.91 -17.77 -1.96
CA VAL A 91 -9.46 -17.74 -0.58
C VAL A 91 -10.64 -18.06 0.33
N VAL A 92 -10.59 -19.20 1.02
CA VAL A 92 -11.58 -19.57 2.05
C VAL A 92 -10.93 -19.38 3.42
N LYS A 93 -11.42 -18.40 4.18
CA LYS A 93 -10.88 -18.08 5.51
C LYS A 93 -11.48 -19.01 6.56
N SER A 94 -10.63 -19.64 7.37
CA SER A 94 -11.04 -20.58 8.42
C SER A 94 -9.97 -20.66 9.51
N ASP A 95 -10.41 -20.79 10.76
CA ASP A 95 -9.51 -21.03 11.90
C ASP A 95 -9.01 -22.48 11.93
N ILE A 96 -9.77 -23.40 11.32
CA ILE A 96 -9.41 -24.82 11.18
C ILE A 96 -8.92 -25.02 9.75
N THR A 97 -7.64 -25.31 9.61
CA THR A 97 -6.98 -25.58 8.34
C THR A 97 -6.24 -26.89 8.45
N ASP A 98 -6.90 -27.96 8.01
CA ASP A 98 -6.31 -29.29 7.93
C ASP A 98 -6.47 -29.87 6.53
N TYR A 99 -5.86 -31.04 6.31
CA TYR A 99 -5.94 -31.72 5.03
C TYR A 99 -7.38 -32.13 4.68
N ALA A 100 -8.20 -32.41 5.69
CA ALA A 100 -9.60 -32.78 5.49
C ALA A 100 -10.42 -31.60 4.95
N PHE A 101 -10.27 -30.42 5.55
CA PHE A 101 -10.90 -29.17 5.12
C PHE A 101 -10.43 -28.73 3.74
N LYS A 102 -9.13 -28.87 3.45
CA LYS A 102 -8.59 -28.64 2.11
C LYS A 102 -9.25 -29.56 1.08
N LYS A 103 -9.41 -30.85 1.39
CA LYS A 103 -10.07 -31.83 0.51
C LYS A 103 -11.57 -31.55 0.35
N GLU A 104 -12.23 -31.10 1.42
CA GLU A 104 -13.63 -30.66 1.37
C GLU A 104 -13.81 -29.50 0.39
N ILE A 105 -12.96 -28.46 0.49
CA ILE A 105 -12.97 -27.32 -0.44
C ILE A 105 -12.72 -27.79 -1.87
N HIS A 106 -11.72 -28.66 -2.07
CA HIS A 106 -11.41 -29.21 -3.38
C HIS A 106 -12.64 -29.87 -4.02
N ASN A 107 -13.31 -30.76 -3.28
CA ASN A 107 -14.48 -31.49 -3.78
C ASN A 107 -15.65 -30.54 -4.07
N ILE A 108 -15.95 -29.62 -3.15
CA ILE A 108 -17.05 -28.65 -3.33
C ILE A 108 -16.81 -27.78 -4.56
N LEU A 109 -15.59 -27.30 -4.77
CA LEU A 109 -15.24 -26.48 -5.93
C LEU A 109 -15.44 -27.26 -7.23
N VAL A 110 -14.84 -28.45 -7.34
CA VAL A 110 -14.93 -29.26 -8.56
C VAL A 110 -16.39 -29.66 -8.83
N ASP A 111 -17.10 -30.19 -7.82
CA ASP A 111 -18.46 -30.69 -8.00
C ASP A 111 -19.47 -29.58 -8.36
N ARG A 112 -19.36 -28.41 -7.73
CA ARG A 112 -20.34 -27.32 -7.93
C ARG A 112 -20.06 -26.52 -9.17
N LEU A 113 -18.79 -26.17 -9.42
CA LEU A 113 -18.43 -25.38 -10.58
C LEU A 113 -18.55 -26.21 -11.86
N SER A 114 -18.21 -27.50 -11.84
CA SER A 114 -18.42 -28.37 -13.01
C SER A 114 -19.91 -28.57 -13.31
N ALA A 115 -20.75 -28.72 -12.28
CA ALA A 115 -22.20 -28.85 -12.45
C ALA A 115 -22.85 -27.56 -12.99
N GLU A 116 -22.46 -26.39 -12.48
CA GLU A 116 -23.03 -25.11 -12.92
C GLU A 116 -22.58 -24.73 -14.34
N PHE A 117 -21.28 -24.87 -14.62
CA PHE A 117 -20.72 -24.42 -15.90
C PHE A 117 -20.73 -25.48 -17.00
N GLY A 118 -20.99 -26.75 -16.65
CA GLY A 118 -21.06 -27.87 -17.59
C GLY A 118 -19.71 -28.24 -18.21
N VAL A 119 -18.61 -27.85 -17.57
CA VAL A 119 -17.23 -28.01 -18.07
C VAL A 119 -16.34 -28.56 -16.96
N ASN A 120 -15.16 -29.05 -17.35
CA ASN A 120 -14.18 -29.51 -16.39
C ASN A 120 -13.59 -28.33 -15.59
N VAL A 121 -13.32 -28.59 -14.31
CA VAL A 121 -12.68 -27.65 -13.39
C VAL A 121 -11.45 -28.34 -12.84
N GLU A 122 -10.29 -27.80 -13.19
CA GLU A 122 -8.99 -28.36 -12.80
C GLU A 122 -8.37 -27.52 -11.70
N ILE A 123 -7.95 -28.14 -10.60
CA ILE A 123 -7.23 -27.44 -9.53
C ILE A 123 -5.74 -27.47 -9.87
N LEU A 124 -5.14 -26.28 -10.04
CA LEU A 124 -3.72 -26.11 -10.35
C LEU A 124 -2.87 -26.30 -9.11
N ASP A 125 -3.22 -25.57 -8.05
CA ASP A 125 -2.49 -25.59 -6.80
C ASP A 125 -3.42 -25.25 -5.65
N SER A 126 -3.05 -25.70 -4.45
CA SER A 126 -3.79 -25.39 -3.24
C SER A 126 -2.85 -25.42 -2.04
N TYR A 127 -2.85 -24.33 -1.28
CA TYR A 127 -2.05 -24.19 -0.08
C TYR A 127 -2.90 -23.63 1.05
N PHE A 128 -2.51 -23.94 2.28
CA PHE A 128 -3.20 -23.45 3.47
C PHE A 128 -2.19 -22.80 4.40
N ILE A 129 -2.69 -21.84 5.18
CA ILE A 129 -1.95 -21.19 6.25
C ILE A 129 -2.71 -21.42 7.55
N ASP A 130 -2.02 -22.01 8.51
CA ASP A 130 -2.55 -22.27 9.84
C ASP A 130 -2.58 -20.99 10.71
N SER A 131 -3.44 -21.01 11.74
CA SER A 131 -3.66 -19.88 12.63
C SER A 131 -2.39 -19.49 13.42
N ASN A 132 -1.54 -20.46 13.76
CA ASN A 132 -0.29 -20.17 14.45
C ASN A 132 0.67 -19.44 13.51
N PHE A 133 0.87 -19.93 12.29
CA PHE A 133 1.73 -19.27 11.32
C PHE A 133 1.23 -17.86 10.98
N SER A 134 -0.09 -17.68 10.79
CA SER A 134 -0.66 -16.35 10.50
C SER A 134 -0.49 -15.36 11.66
N SER A 135 -0.61 -15.83 12.91
CA SER A 135 -0.37 -14.99 14.10
C SER A 135 1.10 -14.54 14.21
N ILE A 136 2.03 -15.41 13.84
CA ILE A 136 3.48 -15.13 13.80
C ILE A 136 3.77 -14.11 12.70
N LEU A 137 3.24 -14.30 11.50
CA LEU A 137 3.36 -13.39 10.37
C LEU A 137 2.85 -11.99 10.71
N ARG A 138 1.66 -11.89 11.30
CA ARG A 138 1.06 -10.62 11.74
C ARG A 138 1.96 -9.88 12.73
N THR A 139 2.43 -10.60 13.77
CA THR A 139 3.28 -10.01 14.81
C THR A 139 4.62 -9.54 14.25
N ARG A 140 5.25 -10.37 13.39
CA ARG A 140 6.52 -10.02 12.73
C ARG A 140 6.37 -8.84 11.79
N SER A 141 5.27 -8.76 11.05
CA SER A 141 5.00 -7.65 10.13
C SER A 141 4.87 -6.32 10.88
N ILE A 142 4.13 -6.30 12.00
CA ILE A 142 4.03 -5.12 12.86
C ILE A 142 5.41 -4.72 13.41
N LEU A 143 6.18 -5.71 13.88
CA LEU A 143 7.54 -5.48 14.38
C LEU A 143 8.45 -4.87 13.31
N LEU A 144 8.41 -5.38 12.07
CA LEU A 144 9.22 -4.86 10.95
C LEU A 144 8.88 -3.40 10.63
N VAL A 145 7.60 -3.04 10.63
CA VAL A 145 7.17 -1.65 10.43
C VAL A 145 7.71 -0.76 11.56
N CYS A 146 7.50 -1.14 12.83
CA CYS A 146 8.01 -0.38 13.98
C CYS A 146 9.54 -0.23 13.97
N LEU A 147 10.26 -1.32 13.68
CA LEU A 147 11.71 -1.33 13.59
C LEU A 147 12.20 -0.41 12.45
N THR A 148 11.50 -0.41 11.32
CA THR A 148 11.81 0.48 10.19
C THR A 148 11.69 1.94 10.60
N PHE A 149 10.58 2.32 11.25
CA PHE A 149 10.43 3.68 11.80
C PHE A 149 11.53 4.06 12.79
N ALA A 150 11.91 3.15 13.68
CA ALA A 150 12.99 3.38 14.63
C ALA A 150 14.34 3.60 13.91
N LEU A 151 14.66 2.76 12.92
CA LEU A 151 15.89 2.90 12.12
C LEU A 151 15.92 4.20 11.32
N ILE A 152 14.79 4.62 10.75
CA ILE A 152 14.65 5.90 10.06
C ILE A 152 14.89 7.06 11.02
N LEU A 153 14.28 7.02 12.20
CA LEU A 153 14.47 8.04 13.24
C LEU A 153 15.96 8.15 13.58
N VAL A 154 16.61 7.03 13.88
CA VAL A 154 18.03 6.99 14.23
C VAL A 154 18.87 7.54 13.08
N TYR A 155 18.66 7.08 11.85
CA TYR A 155 19.41 7.53 10.68
C TYR A 155 19.27 9.04 10.44
N VAL A 156 18.04 9.56 10.43
CA VAL A 156 17.78 10.99 10.19
C VAL A 156 18.27 11.84 11.37
N ALA A 157 18.16 11.35 12.61
CA ALA A 157 18.67 12.04 13.80
C ALA A 157 20.21 12.10 13.85
N LEU A 158 20.91 11.09 13.32
CA LEU A 158 22.37 11.13 13.19
C LEU A 158 22.81 12.04 12.04
N ARG A 159 22.03 12.10 10.95
CA ARG A 159 22.36 12.89 9.75
C ARG A 159 21.94 14.36 9.85
N PHE A 160 20.88 14.67 10.61
CA PHE A 160 20.23 15.98 10.71
C PHE A 160 19.86 16.33 12.16
N ARG A 161 19.30 17.52 12.41
CA ARG A 161 18.75 17.86 13.73
C ARG A 161 17.46 17.06 14.00
N LEU A 162 17.15 16.81 15.27
CA LEU A 162 15.93 16.09 15.67
C LEU A 162 14.63 16.63 15.06
N SER A 163 14.54 17.95 14.81
CA SER A 163 13.38 18.55 14.14
C SER A 163 13.14 18.01 12.73
N TYR A 164 14.20 17.67 11.99
CA TYR A 164 14.10 17.04 10.67
C TYR A 164 13.65 15.58 10.80
N ALA A 165 14.20 14.84 11.75
CA ALA A 165 13.78 13.45 12.01
C ALA A 165 12.28 13.37 12.33
N VAL A 166 11.80 14.22 13.23
CA VAL A 166 10.39 14.28 13.60
C VAL A 166 9.51 14.63 12.40
N ALA A 167 9.87 15.65 11.61
CA ALA A 167 9.11 16.04 10.42
C ALA A 167 9.05 14.92 9.36
N SER A 168 10.16 14.21 9.12
CA SER A 168 10.21 13.06 8.21
C SER A 168 9.30 11.92 8.67
N ILE A 169 9.31 11.61 9.97
CA ILE A 169 8.47 10.54 10.52
C ILE A 169 6.99 10.86 10.35
N PHE A 170 6.55 12.08 10.68
CA PHE A 170 5.15 12.46 10.53
C PHE A 170 4.68 12.47 9.08
N ALA A 171 5.52 12.93 8.14
CA ALA A 171 5.22 12.85 6.71
C ALA A 171 5.09 11.38 6.26
N THR A 172 6.03 10.52 6.66
CA THR A 172 6.02 9.10 6.30
C THR A 172 4.83 8.36 6.93
N MET A 173 4.49 8.67 8.18
CA MET A 173 3.29 8.14 8.86
C MET A 173 2.02 8.52 8.12
N HIS A 174 1.91 9.78 7.69
CA HIS A 174 0.81 10.23 6.87
C HIS A 174 0.68 9.39 5.58
N ASP A 175 1.80 9.10 4.91
CA ASP A 175 1.78 8.35 3.65
C ASP A 175 1.31 6.91 3.84
N ILE A 176 1.78 6.24 4.89
CA ILE A 176 1.30 4.89 5.25
C ILE A 176 -0.19 4.92 5.58
N LEU A 177 -0.64 5.89 6.39
CA LEU A 177 -2.06 5.99 6.76
C LEU A 177 -2.94 6.22 5.53
N PHE A 178 -2.48 7.01 4.56
CA PHE A 178 -3.18 7.19 3.30
C PHE A 178 -3.27 5.90 2.51
N VAL A 179 -2.17 5.15 2.41
CA VAL A 179 -2.15 3.86 1.72
C VAL A 179 -3.07 2.85 2.42
N ILE A 180 -3.06 2.78 3.75
CA ILE A 180 -3.97 1.92 4.52
C ILE A 180 -5.43 2.33 4.27
N ALA A 181 -5.74 3.63 4.31
CA ALA A 181 -7.06 4.13 4.00
C ALA A 181 -7.52 3.73 2.59
N PHE A 182 -6.62 3.80 1.61
CA PHE A 182 -6.87 3.35 0.23
C PHE A 182 -7.17 1.85 0.17
N LEU A 183 -6.38 1.00 0.83
CA LEU A 183 -6.62 -0.46 0.88
C LEU A 183 -8.03 -0.78 1.41
N GLY A 184 -8.48 -0.07 2.43
CA GLY A 184 -9.79 -0.27 3.06
C GLY A 184 -10.98 0.10 2.16
N VAL A 185 -10.86 1.23 1.45
CA VAL A 185 -11.90 1.72 0.54
C VAL A 185 -12.07 0.80 -0.66
N PHE A 186 -10.95 0.39 -1.27
CA PHE A 186 -10.97 -0.43 -2.49
C PHE A 186 -11.02 -1.94 -2.21
N ARG A 187 -11.09 -2.34 -0.93
CA ARG A 187 -11.15 -3.75 -0.50
C ARG A 187 -10.01 -4.63 -1.03
N ILE A 188 -8.85 -4.01 -1.27
CA ILE A 188 -7.64 -4.71 -1.68
C ILE A 188 -7.19 -5.63 -0.55
N GLU A 189 -6.83 -6.86 -0.89
CA GLU A 189 -6.40 -7.87 0.07
C GLU A 189 -5.05 -7.48 0.69
N ILE A 190 -4.99 -7.42 2.03
CA ILE A 190 -3.76 -7.19 2.77
C ILE A 190 -3.07 -8.54 2.99
N ASN A 191 -2.06 -8.84 2.19
CA ASN A 191 -1.19 -10.00 2.33
C ASN A 191 0.28 -9.56 2.58
N SER A 192 1.20 -10.51 2.70
CA SER A 192 2.61 -10.22 2.93
C SER A 192 3.22 -9.35 1.83
N THR A 193 2.77 -9.51 0.58
CA THR A 193 3.21 -8.70 -0.56
C THR A 193 2.83 -7.23 -0.37
N ILE A 194 1.63 -6.93 0.13
CA ILE A 194 1.23 -5.56 0.47
C ILE A 194 2.08 -4.97 1.60
N ILE A 195 2.49 -5.76 2.60
CA ILE A 195 3.42 -5.29 3.63
C ILE A 195 4.76 -4.89 3.02
N VAL A 196 5.29 -5.68 2.08
CA VAL A 196 6.51 -5.33 1.33
C VAL A 196 6.31 -4.05 0.53
N SER A 197 5.15 -3.86 -0.09
CA SER A 197 4.81 -2.61 -0.79
C SER A 197 4.86 -1.41 0.15
N ILE A 198 4.20 -1.50 1.31
CA ILE A 198 4.19 -0.42 2.32
C ILE A 198 5.61 -0.10 2.78
N LEU A 199 6.44 -1.12 3.04
CA LEU A 199 7.82 -0.92 3.46
C LEU A 199 8.67 -0.25 2.37
N THR A 200 8.40 -0.58 1.10
CA THR A 200 9.06 0.05 -0.06
C THR A 200 8.64 1.51 -0.21
N ILE A 201 7.35 1.83 -0.02
CA ILE A 201 6.82 3.20 -0.03
C ILE A 201 7.52 4.06 1.02
N VAL A 202 7.73 3.51 2.21
CA VAL A 202 8.44 4.20 3.29
C VAL A 202 9.84 4.63 2.86
N GLY A 203 10.63 3.73 2.29
CA GLY A 203 11.97 4.06 1.80
C GLY A 203 11.93 5.10 0.68
N TYR A 204 10.97 4.96 -0.24
CA TYR A 204 10.81 5.86 -1.37
C TYR A 204 10.44 7.29 -0.96
N SER A 205 9.40 7.45 -0.12
CA SER A 205 8.95 8.75 0.38
C SER A 205 10.03 9.46 1.22
N LEU A 206 10.80 8.69 1.99
CA LEU A 206 11.90 9.22 2.76
C LEU A 206 13.03 9.76 1.90
N ASN A 207 13.36 9.09 0.78
CA ASN A 207 14.39 9.57 -0.13
C ASN A 207 14.08 10.99 -0.63
N ASP A 208 12.83 11.25 -1.04
CA ASP A 208 12.41 12.58 -1.47
C ASP A 208 12.48 13.61 -0.33
N THR A 209 12.03 13.22 0.86
CA THR A 209 12.08 14.07 2.06
C THR A 209 13.53 14.44 2.43
N ILE A 210 14.46 13.49 2.36
CA ILE A 210 15.88 13.70 2.67
C ILE A 210 16.51 14.68 1.68
N ILE A 211 16.22 14.56 0.38
CA ILE A 211 16.75 15.48 -0.65
C ILE A 211 16.29 16.92 -0.37
N ILE A 212 15.01 17.11 -0.07
CA ILE A 212 14.45 18.42 0.26
C ILE A 212 15.09 18.96 1.55
N PHE A 213 15.22 18.13 2.57
CA PHE A 213 15.76 18.52 3.88
C PHE A 213 17.26 18.85 3.84
N ASP A 214 18.04 18.14 3.03
CA ASP A 214 19.45 18.45 2.80
C ASP A 214 19.59 19.82 2.13
N ARG A 215 18.74 20.11 1.13
CA ARG A 215 18.74 21.42 0.47
C ARG A 215 18.30 22.56 1.40
N ILE A 216 17.29 22.33 2.25
CA ILE A 216 16.88 23.28 3.29
C ILE A 216 18.03 23.57 4.25
N ARG A 217 18.75 22.52 4.68
CA ARG A 217 19.90 22.67 5.58
C ARG A 217 21.03 23.48 4.93
N GLU A 218 21.33 23.21 3.67
CA GLU A 218 22.35 23.93 2.90
C GLU A 218 21.96 25.41 2.74
N ASN A 219 20.76 25.69 2.23
CA ASN A 219 20.30 27.05 2.01
C ASN A 219 20.13 27.84 3.32
N SER A 220 19.74 27.18 4.43
CA SER A 220 19.67 27.83 5.74
C SER A 220 21.03 28.30 6.26
N ARG A 221 22.14 27.73 5.79
CA ARG A 221 23.49 28.20 6.12
C ARG A 221 23.95 29.32 5.21
N ASN A 222 23.54 29.28 3.93
CA ASN A 222 23.97 30.25 2.92
C ASN A 222 23.09 31.51 2.88
N MET A 223 21.84 31.42 3.32
CA MET A 223 20.84 32.49 3.26
C MET A 223 20.44 32.94 4.68
N THR A 224 21.39 33.51 5.42
CA THR A 224 21.18 33.91 6.82
C THR A 224 20.25 35.11 7.01
N ASP A 225 20.17 35.98 6.01
CA ASP A 225 19.48 37.28 6.12
C ASP A 225 18.02 37.24 5.66
N VAL A 226 17.51 36.06 5.31
CA VAL A 226 16.14 35.86 4.85
C VAL A 226 15.34 35.03 5.85
N SER A 227 14.02 35.19 5.82
CA SER A 227 13.14 34.38 6.66
C SER A 227 13.29 32.88 6.35
N PHE A 228 13.21 32.03 7.38
CA PHE A 228 13.26 30.57 7.21
C PHE A 228 12.15 30.05 6.27
N LEU A 229 11.01 30.75 6.20
CA LEU A 229 9.94 30.48 5.24
C LEU A 229 10.43 30.62 3.79
N ASN A 230 11.18 31.68 3.49
CA ASN A 230 11.75 31.88 2.16
C ASN A 230 12.81 30.82 1.85
N VAL A 231 13.63 30.44 2.83
CA VAL A 231 14.60 29.33 2.69
C VAL A 231 13.88 28.04 2.28
N LEU A 232 12.77 27.70 2.93
CA LEU A 232 11.98 26.51 2.59
C LEU A 232 11.46 26.57 1.15
N ASN A 233 10.78 27.66 0.75
CA ASN A 233 10.22 27.81 -0.59
C ASN A 233 11.29 27.74 -1.70
N VAL A 234 12.45 28.38 -1.48
CA VAL A 234 13.59 28.32 -2.43
C VAL A 234 14.14 26.91 -2.52
N SER A 235 14.33 26.23 -1.39
CA SER A 235 14.88 24.88 -1.35
C SER A 235 13.99 23.88 -2.06
N ILE A 236 12.68 23.91 -1.80
CA ILE A 236 11.68 23.07 -2.48
C ILE A 236 11.69 23.34 -3.99
N SER A 237 11.73 24.61 -4.40
CA SER A 237 11.74 24.98 -5.83
C SER A 237 12.98 24.42 -6.55
N GLN A 238 14.13 24.40 -5.88
CA GLN A 238 15.39 23.90 -6.45
C GLN A 238 15.40 22.37 -6.58
N THR A 239 14.77 21.64 -5.66
CA THR A 239 14.72 20.16 -5.69
C THR A 239 13.56 19.61 -6.50
N LEU A 240 12.55 20.42 -6.80
CA LEU A 240 11.29 19.99 -7.42
C LEU A 240 11.49 19.17 -8.71
N SER A 241 12.33 19.63 -9.63
CA SER A 241 12.56 18.92 -10.89
C SER A 241 13.14 17.52 -10.69
N ARG A 242 14.04 17.37 -9.72
CA ARG A 242 14.61 16.06 -9.38
C ARG A 242 13.53 15.15 -8.79
N THR A 243 12.81 15.63 -7.78
CA THR A 243 11.76 14.87 -7.09
C THR A 243 10.66 14.42 -8.05
N ILE A 244 10.16 15.31 -8.90
CA ILE A 244 9.15 14.95 -9.90
C ILE A 244 9.69 13.91 -10.89
N LEU A 245 10.92 14.08 -11.37
CA LEU A 245 11.50 13.16 -12.35
C LEU A 245 11.71 11.75 -11.76
N THR A 246 12.22 11.65 -10.53
CA THR A 246 12.36 10.36 -9.84
C THR A 246 10.99 9.71 -9.63
N SER A 247 10.00 10.47 -9.12
CA SER A 247 8.64 9.95 -8.91
C SER A 247 7.96 9.48 -10.19
N VAL A 248 8.04 10.26 -11.27
CA VAL A 248 7.44 9.91 -12.56
C VAL A 248 8.11 8.67 -13.17
N THR A 249 9.44 8.59 -13.14
CA THR A 249 10.15 7.43 -13.69
C THR A 249 9.86 6.14 -12.91
N THR A 250 9.79 6.22 -11.58
CA THR A 250 9.33 5.08 -10.75
C THR A 250 7.88 4.73 -11.06
N PHE A 251 6.99 5.71 -11.14
CA PHE A 251 5.59 5.48 -11.43
C PHE A 251 5.39 4.77 -12.77
N VAL A 252 6.09 5.19 -13.84
CA VAL A 252 6.01 4.54 -15.16
C VAL A 252 6.47 3.08 -15.12
N THR A 253 7.54 2.79 -14.39
CA THR A 253 8.04 1.41 -14.22
C THR A 253 7.02 0.55 -13.50
N VAL A 254 6.48 1.03 -12.38
CA VAL A 254 5.50 0.28 -11.58
C VAL A 254 4.15 0.17 -12.31
N PHE A 255 3.76 1.18 -13.07
CA PHE A 255 2.58 1.15 -13.91
C PHE A 255 2.68 0.06 -14.99
N SER A 256 3.87 -0.16 -15.54
CA SER A 256 4.11 -1.28 -16.45
C SER A 256 3.88 -2.62 -15.74
N ILE A 257 4.41 -2.78 -14.52
CA ILE A 257 4.14 -3.97 -13.68
C ILE A 257 2.63 -4.13 -13.46
N TYR A 258 1.91 -3.06 -13.13
CA TYR A 258 0.46 -3.12 -12.91
C TYR A 258 -0.34 -3.59 -14.15
N ILE A 259 0.08 -3.20 -15.36
CA ILE A 259 -0.59 -3.62 -16.60
C ILE A 259 -0.30 -5.09 -16.94
N PHE A 260 0.95 -5.51 -16.77
CA PHE A 260 1.44 -6.81 -17.26
C PHE A 260 1.44 -7.94 -16.22
N THR A 261 1.05 -7.66 -14.98
CA THR A 261 1.02 -8.65 -13.89
C THR A 261 -0.35 -8.76 -13.25
N GLU A 262 -0.52 -9.80 -12.42
CA GLU A 262 -1.78 -10.19 -11.80
C GLU A 262 -1.62 -10.61 -10.34
N GLY A 263 -2.78 -10.89 -9.72
CA GLY A 263 -2.86 -11.33 -8.33
C GLY A 263 -2.10 -10.40 -7.40
N ALA A 264 -1.32 -10.98 -6.50
CA ALA A 264 -0.62 -10.23 -5.47
C ALA A 264 0.41 -9.22 -6.02
N ILE A 265 1.00 -9.47 -7.21
CA ILE A 265 1.99 -8.55 -7.80
C ILE A 265 1.30 -7.32 -8.40
N LYS A 266 0.12 -7.50 -8.99
CA LYS A 266 -0.70 -6.39 -9.47
C LYS A 266 -1.17 -5.51 -8.32
N ASP A 267 -1.62 -6.10 -7.23
CA ASP A 267 -2.04 -5.38 -6.04
C ASP A 267 -0.87 -4.64 -5.39
N PHE A 268 0.31 -5.27 -5.33
CA PHE A 268 1.55 -4.61 -4.94
C PHE A 268 1.82 -3.38 -5.80
N ALA A 269 1.77 -3.51 -7.14
CA ALA A 269 2.06 -2.41 -8.05
C ALA A 269 1.05 -1.26 -7.88
N LEU A 270 -0.24 -1.58 -7.76
CA LEU A 270 -1.30 -0.59 -7.52
C LEU A 270 -1.05 0.19 -6.22
N VAL A 271 -0.76 -0.51 -5.14
CA VAL A 271 -0.52 0.08 -3.83
C VAL A 271 0.75 0.91 -3.84
N PHE A 272 1.81 0.42 -4.49
CA PHE A 272 3.06 1.16 -4.64
C PHE A 272 2.90 2.43 -5.48
N MET A 273 2.12 2.38 -6.57
CA MET A 273 1.79 3.57 -7.37
C MET A 273 1.11 4.66 -6.54
N VAL A 274 0.12 4.30 -5.72
CA VAL A 274 -0.55 5.25 -4.82
C VAL A 274 0.45 5.82 -3.82
N GLY A 275 1.28 4.96 -3.23
CA GLY A 275 2.31 5.38 -2.29
C GLY A 275 3.35 6.33 -2.89
N VAL A 276 3.78 6.12 -4.14
CA VAL A 276 4.67 7.03 -4.86
C VAL A 276 4.01 8.40 -5.01
N ILE A 277 2.79 8.47 -5.52
CA ILE A 277 2.06 9.74 -5.67
C ILE A 277 1.95 10.47 -4.33
N VAL A 278 1.57 9.73 -3.28
CA VAL A 278 1.37 10.28 -1.93
C VAL A 278 2.68 10.79 -1.34
N GLY A 279 3.74 10.00 -1.41
CA GLY A 279 5.07 10.38 -0.93
C GLY A 279 5.62 11.62 -1.64
N THR A 280 5.42 11.73 -2.96
CA THR A 280 5.87 12.90 -3.73
C THR A 280 5.22 14.18 -3.23
N TYR A 281 3.89 14.23 -3.07
CA TYR A 281 3.26 15.46 -2.60
C TYR A 281 3.48 15.68 -1.09
N SER A 282 3.56 14.62 -0.29
CA SER A 282 3.75 14.71 1.16
C SER A 282 5.12 15.28 1.52
N SER A 283 6.18 14.85 0.85
CA SER A 283 7.53 15.39 1.04
C SER A 283 7.60 16.90 0.72
N ILE A 284 6.84 17.37 -0.27
CA ILE A 284 6.78 18.77 -0.69
C ILE A 284 5.88 19.61 0.24
N PHE A 285 4.64 19.17 0.45
CA PHE A 285 3.56 19.97 1.04
C PHE A 285 3.26 19.66 2.51
N ILE A 286 3.74 18.55 3.07
CA ILE A 286 3.46 18.13 4.45
C ILE A 286 4.72 18.19 5.31
N ALA A 287 5.83 17.60 4.85
CA ALA A 287 7.08 17.57 5.61
C ALA A 287 7.63 18.97 5.90
N SER A 288 7.60 19.86 4.91
CA SER A 288 8.16 21.23 5.03
C SER A 288 7.38 22.14 6.01
N PRO A 289 6.03 22.19 6.01
CA PRO A 289 5.28 22.91 7.06
C PRO A 289 5.45 22.34 8.47
N ILE A 290 5.57 21.02 8.61
CA ILE A 290 5.83 20.39 9.91
C ILE A 290 7.20 20.84 10.43
N LEU A 291 8.22 20.82 9.56
CA LEU A 291 9.55 21.31 9.91
C LEU A 291 9.54 22.79 10.32
N LEU A 292 8.80 23.65 9.60
CA LEU A 292 8.64 25.06 9.96
C LEU A 292 8.04 25.22 11.37
N SER A 293 7.05 24.41 11.70
CA SER A 293 6.37 24.42 13.00
C SER A 293 7.29 23.94 14.12
N CYS A 294 8.07 22.88 13.88
CA CYS A 294 9.10 22.42 14.82
C CYS A 294 10.21 23.46 15.02
N TYR A 295 10.61 24.17 13.96
CA TYR A 295 11.66 25.19 14.04
C TYR A 295 11.24 26.39 14.88
N LYS A 296 9.99 26.86 14.75
CA LYS A 296 9.44 27.97 15.57
C LYS A 296 9.35 27.67 17.06
N LYS A 297 9.29 26.39 17.45
CA LYS A 297 9.13 25.96 18.85
C LYS A 297 10.46 25.79 19.59
N ILE A 298 11.58 25.75 18.85
CA ILE A 298 12.93 25.49 19.38
C ILE A 298 13.74 26.79 19.54
N ARG A 299 13.22 27.93 19.06
CA ARG A 299 13.82 29.27 19.21
C ARG A 299 12.88 30.16 20.00
#